data_AF-A0A377B2W7-F1
#
_entry.id   AF-A0A377B2W7-F1
#
_cell.length_a   1.000
_cell.length_b   1.000
_cell.length_c   1.000
_cell.angle_alpha   90.00
_cell.angle_beta   90.00
_cell.angle_gamma   90.00
#
_symmetry.space_group_name_H-M   'P 1'
#
loop_
_entity.id
_entity.type
_entity.pdbx_description
1 polymer ?
#
loop_
_entity_poly.entity_id
_entity_poly.type
_entity_poly.pdbx_seq_one_letter_code
_entity_poly.pdbx_strand_id
1 'polypeptide(L)' 'MDLSPFLRINPCGYAGMEMAKISQWKPEATTNNIAPRLLENILALLNNPDFEYITA' A
#
# COMPACT_ATOMS: atom_id res chain seq x y z
N MET A 1 6.92 -9.16 0.80
CA MET A 1 7.11 -9.15 -0.67
C MET A 1 8.58 -8.85 -1.01
N ASP A 2 9.11 -9.54 -2.02
CA ASP A 2 10.42 -9.27 -2.64
C ASP A 2 10.29 -8.14 -3.67
N LEU A 3 11.21 -7.18 -3.66
CA LEU A 3 11.22 -6.03 -4.58
C LEU A 3 12.15 -6.23 -5.79
N SER A 4 12.94 -7.33 -5.83
CA SER A 4 13.86 -7.61 -6.93
C SER A 4 13.23 -7.61 -8.34
N PRO A 5 11.95 -7.98 -8.55
CA PRO A 5 11.32 -7.90 -9.87
C PRO A 5 11.21 -6.47 -10.41
N PHE A 6 11.09 -5.46 -9.54
CA PHE A 6 10.96 -4.06 -9.95
C PHE A 6 12.26 -3.46 -10.50
N LEU A 7 13.41 -4.08 -10.24
CA LEU A 7 14.70 -3.65 -10.80
C LEU A 7 14.81 -3.92 -12.31
N ARG A 8 13.88 -4.71 -12.87
CA ARG A 8 13.90 -5.13 -14.28
C ARG A 8 12.88 -4.39 -15.15
N ILE A 9 12.11 -3.48 -14.57
CA ILE A 9 11.13 -2.66 -15.30
C ILE A 9 11.63 -1.21 -15.39
N ASN A 10 11.23 -0.50 -16.44
CA ASN A 10 11.54 0.92 -16.61
C ASN A 10 10.24 1.73 -16.73
N PRO A 11 9.63 2.16 -15.61
CA PRO A 11 8.40 2.94 -15.64
C PRO A 11 8.66 4.33 -16.24
N CYS A 12 7.85 4.72 -17.23
CA CYS A 12 7.91 6.06 -17.79
C CYS A 12 7.64 7.11 -16.69
N GLY A 13 8.49 8.14 -16.59
CA GLY A 13 8.34 9.23 -15.62
C GLY A 13 8.96 9.01 -14.24
N TYR A 14 9.42 7.80 -13.92
CA TYR A 14 10.05 7.48 -12.62
C TYR A 14 11.38 6.70 -12.78
N ALA A 15 12.06 6.88 -13.91
CA ALA A 15 13.35 6.24 -14.16
C ALA A 15 14.37 6.62 -13.07
N GLY A 16 14.97 5.59 -12.46
CA GLY A 16 15.95 5.77 -11.38
C GLY A 16 15.35 5.98 -9.98
N MET A 17 14.04 5.97 -9.81
CA MET A 17 13.41 6.03 -8.49
C MET A 17 13.33 4.64 -7.86
N GLU A 18 13.78 4.51 -6.60
CA GLU A 18 13.72 3.25 -5.87
C GLU A 18 12.29 2.91 -5.43
N MET A 19 11.94 1.65 -5.55
CA MET A 19 10.71 1.11 -4.98
C MET A 19 10.87 0.89 -3.48
N ALA A 20 9.84 1.25 -2.71
CA ALA A 20 9.81 1.10 -1.28
C ALA A 20 8.62 0.26 -0.80
N LYS A 21 8.74 -0.29 0.41
CA LYS A 21 7.68 -1.01 1.12
C LYS A 21 7.66 -0.59 2.58
N ILE A 22 6.46 -0.54 3.17
CA ILE A 22 6.25 -0.10 4.57
C ILE A 22 7.14 -0.88 5.55
N SER A 23 7.38 -2.17 5.29
CA SER A 23 8.20 -3.02 6.16
C SER A 23 9.68 -2.66 6.22
N GLN A 24 10.17 -1.75 5.38
CA GLN A 24 11.49 -1.14 5.55
C GLN A 24 11.57 -0.22 6.78
N TRP A 25 10.43 0.34 7.23
CA TRP A 25 10.35 1.21 8.40
C TRP A 25 9.55 0.61 9.56
N LYS A 26 8.63 -0.32 9.26
CA LYS A 26 7.77 -0.99 10.24
C LYS A 26 7.77 -2.51 9.98
N PRO A 27 8.72 -3.26 10.55
CA PRO A 27 8.91 -4.68 10.27
C PRO A 27 7.64 -5.54 10.49
N GLU A 28 6.79 -5.13 11.43
CA GLU A 28 5.51 -5.75 11.77
C GLU A 28 4.40 -5.47 10.76
N ALA A 29 4.62 -4.62 9.76
CA ALA A 29 3.60 -4.28 8.77
C ALA A 29 3.25 -5.50 7.91
N THR A 30 1.96 -5.85 7.93
CA THR A 30 1.36 -6.94 7.13
C THR A 30 0.16 -6.40 6.36
N THR A 31 -0.25 -7.06 5.29
CA THR A 31 -1.47 -6.67 4.57
C THR A 31 -2.69 -6.67 5.51
N ASN A 32 -2.77 -7.62 6.43
CA ASN A 32 -3.89 -7.76 7.36
C ASN A 32 -3.99 -6.60 8.35
N ASN A 33 -2.86 -6.10 8.87
CA ASN A 33 -2.89 -4.97 9.82
C ASN A 33 -2.88 -3.59 9.14
N ILE A 34 -2.47 -3.50 7.87
CA ILE A 34 -2.52 -2.26 7.10
C ILE A 34 -3.89 -2.03 6.45
N ALA A 35 -4.57 -3.09 5.97
CA ALA A 35 -5.86 -2.98 5.29
C ALA A 35 -6.92 -2.13 6.03
N PRO A 36 -7.23 -2.36 7.32
CA PRO A 36 -8.24 -1.55 8.02
C PRO A 36 -7.83 -0.08 8.13
N ARG A 37 -6.54 0.19 8.38
CA ARG A 37 -6.02 1.57 8.47
C ARG A 37 -6.09 2.30 7.12
N LEU A 38 -5.81 1.60 6.03
CA LEU A 38 -5.92 2.17 4.69
C LEU A 38 -7.38 2.51 4.37
N LEU A 39 -8.32 1.62 4.72
CA LEU A 39 -9.75 1.87 4.53
C LEU A 39 -10.23 3.11 5.29
N GLU A 40 -9.86 3.26 6.57
CA GLU A 40 -10.20 4.44 7.37
C GLU A 40 -9.77 5.75 6.68
N ASN A 41 -8.55 5.79 6.14
CA ASN A 41 -8.05 6.98 5.43
C ASN A 41 -8.80 7.24 4.12
N ILE A 42 -9.15 6.19 3.37
CA ILE A 42 -9.93 6.33 2.14
C ILE A 42 -11.34 6.85 2.45
N LEU A 43 -12.02 6.27 3.44
CA LEU A 43 -13.37 6.70 3.84
C LEU A 43 -13.37 8.16 4.29
N ALA A 44 -12.36 8.60 5.06
CA ALA A 44 -12.21 9.99 5.47
C ALA A 44 -12.10 10.94 4.27
N LEU A 45 -11.33 10.56 3.23
CA LEU A 45 -11.23 11.33 1.99
C LEU A 45 -12.52 11.35 1.17
N LEU A 46 -13.40 10.38 1.39
CA LEU A 46 -14.72 10.27 0.74
C LEU A 46 -15.85 10.87 1.58
N ASN A 47 -15.53 11.62 2.65
CA ASN A 47 -16.50 12.19 3.60
C ASN A 47 -17.32 11.14 4.37
N ASN A 48 -16.69 10.01 4.73
CA ASN A 48 -17.25 8.95 5.58
C ASN A 48 -18.62 8.44 5.13
N PRO A 49 -18.75 7.89 3.91
CA PRO A 49 -19.99 7.26 3.47
C PRO A 49 -20.24 5.97 4.27
N ASP A 50 -21.50 5.53 4.28
CA ASP A 50 -21.83 4.17 4.74
C ASP A 50 -21.08 3.13 3.89
N PHE A 51 -20.54 2.11 4.55
CA PHE A 51 -19.76 1.06 3.89
C PHE A 51 -19.98 -0.30 4.54
N GLU A 52 -19.71 -1.35 3.78
CA GLU A 52 -19.67 -2.73 4.24
C GLU A 52 -18.26 -3.28 4.04
N TYR A 53 -17.69 -3.89 5.09
CA TYR A 53 -16.37 -4.51 4.99
C TYR A 53 -16.50 -5.99 4.64
N ILE A 54 -16.16 -6.34 3.40
CA ILE A 54 -16.20 -7.72 2.92
C ILE A 54 -14.80 -8.31 3.06
N THR A 55 -14.66 -9.32 3.91
CA THR A 55 -13.41 -10.09 4.03
C THR A 55 -13.26 -11.03 2.83
N ALA A 56 -12.06 -11.09 2.26
CA ALA A 56 -11.71 -12.03 1.20
C ALA A 56 -11.62 -13.49 1.70
#